data_AF-A0AA49GHT2-F1
#
_entry.id   AF-A0AA49GHT2-F1
#
_cell.length_a   1.000
_cell.length_b   1.000
_cell.length_c   1.000
_cell.angle_alpha   90.00
_cell.angle_beta   90.00
_cell.angle_gamma   90.00
#
_symmetry.space_group_name_H-M   'P 1'
#
loop_
_entity.id
_entity.type
_entity.pdbx_description
1 polymer ?
#
loop_
_entity_poly.entity_id
_entity_poly.type
_entity_poly.pdbx_seq_one_letter_code
_entity_poly.pdbx_strand_id
1 'polypeptide(L)'
;MMYTKYLALAFVLFIFSCSQKSDQNETQDPLWDLEEQVFEKGENIKIDEINKSIEKASSMRLSWAYSPITIAIRIAGQQMIGPNVKILAKSLSGNELITHVVVMVEKKSIPDDSIADEYYRVELKLGGSIWQVVDIKNAWSCRTNRGHSEVSAVLCK
;
A
#
# COMPACT_ATOMS: atom_id res chain seq x y z
N MET A 1 -49.58 -54.80 -46.08
CA MET A 1 -48.23 -55.30 -45.77
C MET A 1 -47.37 -54.09 -45.46
N MET A 2 -46.76 -54.09 -44.28
CA MET A 2 -46.01 -52.99 -43.65
C MET A 2 -44.91 -52.45 -44.58
N TYR A 3 -44.57 -51.15 -44.48
CA TYR A 3 -43.21 -50.67 -44.17
C TYR A 3 -43.24 -49.16 -43.84
N THR A 4 -43.22 -48.91 -42.53
CA THR A 4 -42.40 -47.92 -41.80
C THR A 4 -42.02 -46.60 -42.49
N LYS A 5 -42.70 -45.52 -42.09
CA LYS A 5 -42.27 -44.14 -42.30
C LYS A 5 -41.29 -43.74 -41.21
N TYR A 6 -40.03 -43.48 -41.57
CA TYR A 6 -39.11 -42.67 -40.77
C TYR A 6 -39.03 -41.29 -41.41
N LEU A 7 -39.34 -40.23 -40.65
CA LEU A 7 -38.89 -38.89 -41.02
C LEU A 7 -38.47 -38.12 -39.76
N ALA A 8 -37.17 -37.88 -39.75
CA ALA A 8 -36.31 -37.05 -38.91
C ALA A 8 -36.95 -36.11 -37.86
N LEU A 9 -36.55 -36.35 -36.61
CA LEU A 9 -36.61 -35.41 -35.50
C LEU A 9 -35.42 -34.44 -35.64
N ALA A 10 -35.67 -33.20 -36.08
CA ALA A 10 -34.66 -32.14 -36.09
C ALA A 10 -34.65 -31.42 -34.74
N PHE A 11 -33.78 -31.87 -33.82
CA PHE A 11 -33.53 -31.21 -32.54
C PHE A 11 -32.51 -30.08 -32.78
N VAL A 12 -33.00 -28.85 -32.96
CA VAL A 12 -32.15 -27.66 -33.00
C VAL A 12 -31.86 -27.23 -31.56
N LEU A 13 -30.77 -27.73 -30.98
CA LEU A 13 -30.19 -27.19 -29.76
C LEU A 13 -29.35 -25.96 -30.14
N PHE A 14 -29.98 -24.79 -30.09
CA PHE A 14 -29.26 -23.52 -29.98
C PHE A 14 -28.65 -23.45 -28.59
N ILE A 15 -27.40 -23.90 -28.46
CA ILE A 15 -26.56 -23.57 -27.31
C ILE A 15 -26.11 -22.12 -27.53
N PHE A 16 -26.91 -21.18 -27.06
CA PHE A 16 -26.43 -19.81 -26.81
C PHE A 16 -25.39 -19.91 -25.69
N SER A 17 -24.14 -20.15 -26.06
CA SER A 17 -23.01 -19.84 -25.20
C SER A 17 -22.98 -18.33 -25.03
N CYS A 18 -23.73 -17.83 -24.04
CA CYS A 18 -23.41 -16.58 -23.39
C CYS A 18 -21.98 -16.74 -22.85
N SER A 19 -21.02 -16.25 -23.63
CA SER A 19 -19.70 -15.89 -23.15
C SER A 19 -19.93 -14.78 -22.13
N GLN A 20 -20.17 -15.18 -20.88
CA GLN A 20 -19.97 -14.30 -19.76
C GLN A 20 -18.49 -13.98 -19.76
N LYS A 21 -18.13 -12.85 -20.39
CA LYS A 21 -16.97 -12.10 -19.96
C LYS A 21 -17.20 -11.88 -18.47
N SER A 22 -16.53 -12.67 -17.65
CA SER A 22 -16.33 -12.30 -16.27
C SER A 22 -15.47 -11.04 -16.35
N ASP A 23 -16.13 -9.89 -16.32
CA ASP A 23 -15.51 -8.68 -15.83
C ASP A 23 -15.16 -9.01 -14.38
N GLN A 24 -13.96 -9.58 -14.20
CA GLN A 24 -13.25 -9.56 -12.95
C GLN A 24 -12.91 -8.09 -12.72
N ASN A 25 -13.93 -7.34 -12.29
CA ASN A 25 -13.74 -6.10 -11.58
C ASN A 25 -13.15 -6.54 -10.23
N GLU A 26 -11.87 -6.88 -10.27
CA GLU A 26 -11.05 -7.10 -9.10
C GLU A 26 -11.21 -5.82 -8.29
N THR A 27 -11.88 -5.92 -7.15
CA THR A 27 -12.03 -4.83 -6.20
C THR A 27 -10.65 -4.56 -5.62
N GLN A 28 -9.77 -3.99 -6.44
CA GLN A 28 -8.43 -3.60 -6.08
C GLN A 28 -8.62 -2.54 -5.00
N ASP A 29 -8.17 -2.87 -3.79
CA ASP A 29 -8.30 -1.95 -2.66
C ASP A 29 -7.63 -0.63 -3.09
N PRO A 30 -8.38 0.49 -3.18
CA PRO A 30 -7.88 1.77 -3.73
C PRO A 30 -6.68 2.32 -2.96
N LEU A 31 -6.37 1.70 -1.82
CA LEU A 31 -5.18 1.95 -1.04
C LEU A 31 -3.89 1.41 -1.66
N TRP A 32 -3.94 0.33 -2.43
CA TRP A 32 -2.75 -0.21 -3.12
C TRP A 32 -2.26 0.75 -4.20
N ASP A 33 -3.19 1.36 -4.94
CA ASP A 33 -2.86 2.36 -5.95
C ASP A 33 -2.14 3.57 -5.33
N LEU A 34 -2.48 3.93 -4.09
CA LEU A 34 -1.79 5.00 -3.37
C LEU A 34 -0.40 4.58 -2.91
N GLU A 35 -0.25 3.38 -2.35
CA GLU A 35 1.06 2.85 -1.94
C GLU A 35 2.02 2.72 -3.12
N GLU A 36 1.53 2.23 -4.26
CA GLU A 36 2.30 2.13 -5.51
C GLU A 36 2.71 3.52 -6.03
N GLN A 37 1.81 4.50 -6.02
CA GLN A 37 2.16 5.89 -6.38
C GLN A 37 3.25 6.47 -5.49
N VAL A 38 3.20 6.23 -4.17
CA VAL A 38 4.23 6.69 -3.24
C VAL A 38 5.55 5.95 -3.48
N PHE A 39 5.50 4.66 -3.81
CA PHE A 39 6.69 3.88 -4.14
C PHE A 39 7.41 4.42 -5.40
N GLU A 40 6.65 4.70 -6.45
CA GLU A 40 7.18 5.15 -7.74
C GLU A 40 7.59 6.63 -7.74
N LYS A 41 6.75 7.51 -7.18
CA LYS A 41 6.90 8.97 -7.28
C LYS A 41 7.50 9.62 -6.03
N GLY A 42 7.66 8.86 -4.94
CA GLY A 42 8.24 9.34 -3.69
C GLY A 42 9.76 9.44 -3.72
N GLU A 43 10.31 10.35 -2.91
CA GLU A 43 11.74 10.48 -2.71
C GLU A 43 12.25 9.43 -1.73
N ASN A 44 13.48 8.95 -1.97
CA ASN A 44 14.12 7.99 -1.08
C ASN A 44 14.71 8.70 0.13
N ILE A 45 14.39 8.22 1.33
CA ILE A 45 15.01 8.69 2.57
C ILE A 45 16.18 7.75 2.94
N LYS A 46 17.30 8.33 3.39
CA LYS A 46 18.47 7.56 3.85
C LYS A 46 18.14 6.77 5.13
N ILE A 47 18.42 5.47 5.12
CA ILE A 47 17.99 4.54 6.18
C ILE A 47 19.09 4.19 7.20
N ASP A 48 20.37 4.46 6.90
CA ASP A 48 21.48 3.98 7.72
C ASP A 48 21.41 4.47 9.18
N GLU A 49 21.19 5.77 9.37
CA GLU A 49 21.06 6.37 10.71
C GLU A 49 19.77 5.95 11.42
N ILE A 50 18.71 5.64 10.65
CA ILE A 50 17.43 5.15 11.18
C ILE A 50 17.62 3.74 11.74
N ASN A 51 18.28 2.85 11.00
CA ASN A 51 18.56 1.49 11.46
C ASN A 51 19.47 1.48 12.69
N LYS A 52 20.52 2.32 12.73
CA LYS A 52 21.34 2.50 13.95
C LYS A 52 20.50 2.95 15.15
N SER A 53 19.55 3.87 14.94
CA SER A 53 18.64 4.34 15.98
C SER A 53 17.71 3.23 16.49
N ILE A 54 17.18 2.38 15.60
CA ILE A 54 16.35 1.23 15.96
C ILE A 54 17.15 0.20 16.75
N GLU A 55 18.36 -0.15 16.32
CA GLU A 55 19.23 -1.08 17.04
C GLU A 55 19.56 -0.57 18.45
N LYS A 56 19.92 0.71 18.56
CA LYS A 56 20.15 1.36 19.86
C LYS A 56 18.91 1.30 20.74
N ALA A 57 17.74 1.64 20.20
CA ALA A 57 16.48 1.60 20.94
C ALA A 57 16.08 0.19 21.38
N SER A 58 16.31 -0.82 20.54
CA SER A 58 16.10 -2.23 20.87
C SER A 58 17.02 -2.69 22.01
N SER A 59 18.32 -2.32 21.98
CA SER A 59 19.25 -2.62 23.08
C SER A 59 18.84 -1.97 24.41
N MET A 60 18.20 -0.80 24.34
CA MET A 60 17.63 -0.08 25.48
C MET A 60 16.22 -0.56 25.86
N ARG A 61 15.68 -1.56 25.16
CA ARG A 61 14.33 -2.11 25.34
C ARG A 61 13.22 -1.06 25.23
N LEU A 62 13.38 -0.09 24.35
CA LEU A 62 12.35 0.91 24.09
C LEU A 62 11.22 0.28 23.27
N SER A 63 9.98 0.40 23.75
CA SER A 63 8.81 -0.27 23.18
C SER A 63 8.57 0.03 21.70
N TRP A 64 8.92 1.25 21.25
CA TRP A 64 8.69 1.67 19.85
C TRP A 64 9.54 0.91 18.83
N ALA A 65 10.64 0.27 19.24
CA ALA A 65 11.55 -0.43 18.34
C ALA A 65 11.13 -1.88 18.02
N TYR A 66 10.03 -2.36 18.61
CA TYR A 66 9.59 -3.77 18.47
C TYR A 66 8.39 -3.98 17.54
N SER A 67 7.71 -2.91 17.13
CA SER A 67 6.57 -2.99 16.22
C SER A 67 6.86 -2.24 14.92
N PRO A 68 6.64 -2.85 13.74
CA PRO A 68 6.78 -2.17 12.45
C PRO A 68 5.98 -0.86 12.38
N ILE A 69 4.76 -0.87 12.94
CA ILE A 69 3.88 0.29 12.96
C ILE A 69 4.48 1.41 13.80
N THR A 70 4.97 1.12 15.01
CA THR A 70 5.54 2.16 15.88
C THR A 70 6.85 2.71 15.33
N ILE A 71 7.64 1.88 14.64
CA ILE A 71 8.83 2.34 13.90
C ILE A 71 8.42 3.30 12.78
N ALA A 72 7.43 2.93 11.95
CA ALA A 72 6.95 3.77 10.86
C ALA A 72 6.41 5.13 11.36
N ILE A 73 5.61 5.15 12.44
CA ILE A 73 5.15 6.39 13.08
C ILE A 73 6.33 7.24 13.55
N ARG A 74 7.36 6.60 14.14
CA ARG A 74 8.55 7.30 14.63
C ARG A 74 9.33 7.95 13.49
N ILE A 75 9.43 7.28 12.35
CA ILE A 75 10.08 7.77 11.12
C ILE A 75 9.29 8.94 10.53
N ALA A 76 7.96 8.79 10.41
CA ALA A 76 7.07 9.81 9.86
C ALA A 76 7.02 11.08 10.73
N GLY A 77 7.40 10.98 12.01
CA GLY A 77 7.54 12.11 12.93
C GLY A 77 6.31 12.37 13.79
N GLN A 78 6.45 13.20 14.83
CA GLN A 78 5.37 13.46 15.79
C GLN A 78 4.19 14.21 15.16
N GLN A 79 4.43 14.96 14.09
CA GLN A 79 3.37 15.60 13.31
C GLN A 79 2.41 14.59 12.65
N MET A 80 2.81 13.31 12.55
CA MET A 80 2.01 12.21 12.02
C MET A 80 1.28 11.44 13.12
N ILE A 81 0.92 12.11 14.22
CA ILE A 81 0.04 11.59 15.28
C ILE A 81 -1.15 12.53 15.41
N GLY A 82 -2.36 12.06 15.05
CA GLY A 82 -3.57 12.86 15.12
C GLY A 82 -4.78 12.20 14.46
N PRO A 83 -5.98 12.81 14.56
CA PRO A 83 -7.22 12.23 14.06
C PRO A 83 -7.28 12.08 12.53
N ASN A 84 -6.45 12.83 11.79
CA ASN A 84 -6.40 12.78 10.33
C ASN A 84 -5.29 11.86 9.80
N VAL A 85 -4.69 11.05 10.68
CA VAL A 85 -3.63 10.11 10.30
C VAL A 85 -4.24 8.74 10.08
N LYS A 86 -4.00 8.17 8.90
CA LYS A 86 -4.35 6.80 8.55
C LYS A 86 -3.07 5.97 8.49
N ILE A 87 -3.06 4.84 9.19
CA ILE A 87 -1.92 3.92 9.21
C ILE A 87 -2.38 2.57 8.71
N LEU A 88 -1.62 2.03 7.77
CA LEU A 88 -1.95 0.80 7.07
C LEU A 88 -0.71 -0.06 7.05
N ALA A 89 -0.86 -1.35 7.33
CA ALA A 89 0.24 -2.28 7.34
C ALA A 89 -0.16 -3.53 6.55
N LYS A 90 0.74 -3.97 5.67
CA LYS A 90 0.61 -5.24 4.96
C LYS A 90 1.82 -6.09 5.19
N SER A 91 1.56 -7.36 5.50
CA SER A 91 2.59 -8.39 5.46
C SER A 91 2.93 -8.73 4.02
N LEU A 92 4.21 -8.70 3.67
CA LEU A 92 4.76 -9.29 2.46
C LEU A 92 5.32 -10.69 2.72
N SER A 93 5.23 -11.19 3.95
CA SER A 93 5.60 -12.56 4.29
C SER A 93 4.63 -13.54 3.63
N GLY A 94 5.16 -14.53 2.91
CA GLY A 94 4.39 -15.63 2.33
C GLY A 94 4.04 -16.75 3.31
N ASN A 95 4.27 -16.56 4.61
CA ASN A 95 4.06 -17.55 5.67
C ASN A 95 3.37 -16.92 6.90
N GLU A 96 3.09 -17.75 7.91
CA GLU A 96 2.41 -17.31 9.14
C GLU A 96 3.25 -16.34 10.00
N LEU A 97 4.58 -16.35 9.85
CA LEU A 97 5.48 -15.50 10.60
C LEU A 97 5.71 -14.17 9.87
N ILE A 98 5.12 -13.10 10.40
CA ILE A 98 5.31 -11.75 9.89
C ILE A 98 6.79 -11.32 10.09
N THR A 99 7.53 -11.35 8.99
CA THR A 99 8.97 -11.07 8.89
C THR A 99 9.27 -9.97 7.87
N HIS A 100 8.28 -9.55 7.09
CA HIS A 100 8.41 -8.50 6.08
C HIS A 100 7.09 -7.73 6.02
N VAL A 101 7.14 -6.42 6.26
CA VAL A 101 5.97 -5.55 6.34
C VAL A 101 6.21 -4.28 5.56
N VAL A 102 5.19 -3.82 4.84
CA VAL A 102 5.11 -2.44 4.34
C VAL A 102 4.09 -1.70 5.20
N VAL A 103 4.48 -0.56 5.73
CA VAL A 103 3.63 0.34 6.49
C VAL A 103 3.46 1.64 5.72
N MET A 104 2.22 2.01 5.41
CA MET A 104 1.86 3.32 4.86
C MET A 104 1.32 4.20 5.98
N VAL A 105 1.85 5.41 6.09
CA VAL A 105 1.36 6.47 6.98
C VAL A 105 0.90 7.63 6.13
N GLU A 106 -0.40 7.92 6.17
CA GLU A 106 -1.04 8.99 5.43
C GLU A 106 -1.54 10.05 6.42
N LYS A 107 -1.30 11.32 6.13
CA LYS A 107 -1.91 12.43 6.85
C LYS A 107 -2.58 13.37 5.87
N LYS A 108 -3.89 13.50 6.00
CA LYS A 108 -4.69 14.40 5.16
C LYS A 108 -4.91 15.76 5.80
N SER A 109 -5.18 16.74 4.94
CA SER A 109 -5.62 18.08 5.36
C SER A 109 -4.65 18.74 6.33
N ILE A 110 -3.37 18.76 5.96
CA ILE A 110 -2.31 19.35 6.78
C ILE A 110 -2.54 20.86 6.90
N PRO A 111 -2.41 21.47 8.10
CA PRO A 111 -2.57 22.91 8.31
C PRO A 111 -1.34 23.70 7.81
N ASP A 112 -0.82 23.33 6.65
CA ASP A 112 0.23 24.00 5.91
C ASP A 112 -0.39 24.75 4.72
N ASP A 113 0.22 25.84 4.27
CA ASP A 113 -0.32 26.68 3.20
C ASP A 113 -0.04 26.14 1.79
N SER A 114 0.84 25.14 1.69
CA SER A 114 1.38 24.61 0.44
C SER A 114 1.05 23.12 0.27
N ILE A 115 1.25 22.31 1.32
CA ILE A 115 0.98 20.86 1.33
C ILE A 115 -0.48 20.58 1.71
N ALA A 116 -1.14 19.73 0.92
CA ALA A 116 -2.48 19.24 1.22
C ALA A 116 -2.41 17.95 2.04
N ASP A 117 -1.70 16.94 1.53
CA ASP A 117 -1.56 15.62 2.13
C ASP A 117 -0.09 15.15 2.08
N GLU A 118 0.31 14.34 3.07
CA GLU A 118 1.66 13.79 3.21
C GLU A 118 1.60 12.27 3.42
N TYR A 119 2.56 11.57 2.81
CA TYR A 119 2.57 10.11 2.70
C TYR A 119 3.97 9.55 2.99
N TYR A 120 4.05 8.57 3.88
CA TYR A 120 5.26 7.79 4.13
C TYR A 120 5.02 6.31 3.90
N ARG A 121 5.79 5.73 2.99
CA ARG A 121 5.89 4.28 2.83
C ARG A 121 7.16 3.81 3.52
N VAL A 122 7.03 2.92 4.50
CA VAL A 122 8.16 2.34 5.23
C VAL A 122 8.12 0.83 5.05
N GLU A 123 9.15 0.27 4.43
CA GLU A 123 9.30 -1.17 4.30
C GLU A 123 10.28 -1.69 5.34
N LEU A 124 9.87 -2.70 6.10
CA LEU A 124 10.63 -3.28 7.18
C LEU A 124 10.78 -4.79 7.01
N LYS A 125 11.96 -5.31 7.32
CA LYS A 125 12.25 -6.74 7.41
C LYS A 125 12.80 -7.09 8.79
N LEU A 126 12.41 -8.25 9.30
CA LEU A 126 12.94 -8.77 10.56
C LEU A 126 14.31 -9.41 10.31
N GLY A 127 15.36 -8.74 10.76
CA GLY A 127 16.74 -9.25 10.74
C GLY A 127 17.08 -9.89 12.08
N GLY A 128 16.98 -11.22 12.16
CA GLY A 128 17.12 -11.93 13.44
C GLY A 128 15.96 -11.61 14.39
N SER A 129 16.21 -10.77 15.41
CA SER A 129 15.21 -10.35 16.39
C SER A 129 14.88 -8.85 16.33
N ILE A 130 15.44 -8.10 15.38
CA ILE A 130 15.29 -6.65 15.27
C ILE A 130 14.68 -6.31 13.90
N TRP A 131 13.65 -5.47 13.91
CA TRP A 131 13.12 -4.90 12.67
C TRP A 131 14.11 -3.91 12.08
N GLN A 132 14.44 -4.08 10.81
CA GLN A 132 15.29 -3.17 10.05
C GLN A 132 14.47 -2.58 8.92
N VAL A 133 14.65 -1.29 8.70
CA VAL A 133 14.10 -0.60 7.55
C VAL A 133 14.92 -0.95 6.32
N VAL A 134 14.24 -1.31 5.24
CA VAL A 134 14.89 -1.64 3.96
C VAL A 134 14.62 -0.58 2.88
N ASP A 135 13.50 0.14 3.00
CA ASP A 135 13.15 1.24 2.10
C ASP A 135 12.26 2.25 2.83
N ILE A 136 12.41 3.52 2.49
CA ILE A 136 11.52 4.60 2.93
C ILE A 136 11.28 5.54 1.75
N LYS A 137 10.00 5.79 1.48
CA LYS A 137 9.55 6.81 0.52
C LYS A 137 8.75 7.87 1.23
N ASN A 138 9.00 9.12 0.86
CA ASN A 138 8.16 10.25 1.23
C ASN A 138 7.57 10.89 -0.03
N ALA A 139 6.29 11.24 0.03
CA ALA A 139 5.62 11.97 -1.03
C ALA A 139 4.51 12.86 -0.44
N TRP A 140 4.07 13.83 -1.23
CA TRP A 140 3.00 14.75 -0.83
C TRP A 140 2.19 15.20 -2.05
N SER A 141 1.01 15.73 -1.77
CA SER A 141 0.19 16.46 -2.74
C SER A 141 0.15 17.94 -2.34
N CYS A 142 0.14 18.85 -3.32
CA CYS A 142 0.03 20.28 -3.06
C CYS A 142 -1.43 20.73 -3.05
N ARG A 143 -1.68 21.82 -2.32
CA ARG A 143 -2.94 22.56 -2.42
C ARG A 143 -3.14 23.16 -3.82
N THR A 144 -4.38 23.51 -4.13
CA THR A 144 -4.71 24.19 -5.38
C THR A 144 -3.84 25.44 -5.59
N ASN A 145 -3.29 25.58 -6.80
CA ASN A 145 -2.37 26.66 -7.19
C ASN A 145 -1.01 26.68 -6.47
N ARG A 146 -0.66 25.62 -5.74
CA ARG A 146 0.62 25.48 -5.00
C ARG A 146 1.56 24.42 -5.58
N GLY A 147 1.29 23.92 -6.79
CA GLY A 147 2.12 22.90 -7.44
C GLY A 147 1.27 21.82 -8.09
N HIS A 148 1.67 20.57 -7.88
CA HIS A 148 0.99 19.39 -8.40
C HIS A 148 -0.09 18.89 -7.42
N SER A 149 -1.20 18.39 -7.95
CA SER A 149 -2.31 17.84 -7.15
C SER A 149 -2.22 16.32 -6.93
N GLU A 150 -1.37 15.64 -7.70
CA GLU A 150 -1.12 14.20 -7.56
C GLU A 150 -0.09 13.90 -6.47
N VAL A 151 0.19 12.62 -6.20
CA VAL A 151 1.28 12.22 -5.30
C VAL A 151 2.62 12.44 -6.01
N SER A 152 3.55 13.17 -5.38
CA SER A 152 4.90 13.36 -5.90
C SER A 152 5.86 13.81 -4.80
N ALA A 153 7.17 13.68 -5.05
CA ALA A 153 8.22 14.28 -4.24
C ALA A 153 8.70 15.66 -4.76
N VAL A 154 8.03 16.23 -5.76
CA VAL A 154 8.32 17.58 -6.24
C VAL A 154 7.83 18.59 -5.20
N LEU A 155 8.65 19.58 -4.82
CA LEU A 155 8.26 20.57 -3.80
C LEU A 155 7.04 21.41 -4.22
N CYS A 156 6.16 21.67 -3.25
CA CYS A 156 5.10 22.66 -3.39
C CYS A 156 5.69 24.09 -3.40
N LYS A 157 4.93 25.05 -3.95
CA LYS A 157 5.32 26.44 -4.17
C LYS A 157 4.76 27.40 -3.13
#